data_AF-A6KFV8-F1
#
_entry.id   AF-A6KFV8-F1
#
_cell.length_a   1.000
_cell.length_b   1.000
_cell.length_c   1.000
_cell.angle_alpha   90.00
_cell.angle_beta   90.00
_cell.angle_gamma   90.00
#
_symmetry.space_group_name_H-M   'P 1'
#
loop_
_entity.id
_entity.type
_entity.pdbx_description
1 polymer ?
#
loop_
_entity_poly.entity_id
_entity_poly.type
_entity_poly.pdbx_seq_one_letter_code
_entity_poly.pdbx_strand_id
1 'polypeptide(L)'
;MASNEDERLPPIGLLTSDGRSEWAKARTVLLKDSTNRDSLDMIERCICLVCLDGPGTGELSDTHRALQLLHGGGCSLNGANRWYDKSLQFVVGRDGTCGVVCEHSPFDGIVLVQCTEHLLKHMMTSNKKLVRADSVSELPAPRRLRWKCSPETQGHLASSAEKLQRIVKNLDFIVYKFDNYGKTFIKKQKYSPDGFIQVALQLAYYRLYQRLVPTYESASIRRFQEGRVDNIRSATPEALAFVQAMTDHKAAMPASEKLQLLQTAMQAQTEYTVMAITGMAIDNHLLALRELARDLCKEPPEMFMDETYLMSNRFVLSTSQVPTTMEMFCCYGPVVPNGYGACYNPQPEAITFCISSFHSCKETSSVEFAEAVGASLVDMRDLCSSRQPADSKP
;
A
#
# COMPACT_ATOMS: atom_id res chain seq x y z
N MET A 1 17.37 -1.60 -25.76
CA MET A 1 16.89 -2.97 -26.03
C MET A 1 17.69 -3.49 -27.21
N ALA A 2 18.17 -4.74 -27.18
CA ALA A 2 18.93 -5.29 -28.31
C ALA A 2 18.04 -5.26 -29.56
N SER A 3 18.49 -4.59 -30.61
CA SER A 3 17.81 -4.50 -31.91
C SER A 3 17.88 -5.80 -32.71
N ASN A 4 18.54 -6.83 -32.18
CA ASN A 4 18.72 -8.12 -32.80
C ASN A 4 17.91 -9.19 -32.03
N GLU A 5 16.95 -9.83 -32.68
CA GLU A 5 16.08 -10.86 -32.05
C GLU A 5 16.89 -12.04 -31.53
N ASP A 6 18.00 -12.38 -32.19
CA ASP A 6 18.92 -13.45 -31.80
C ASP A 6 19.62 -13.22 -30.46
N GLU A 7 19.63 -11.97 -29.96
CA GLU A 7 20.18 -11.65 -28.66
C GLU A 7 19.13 -11.66 -27.55
N ARG A 8 17.83 -11.82 -27.83
CA ARG A 8 16.79 -11.73 -26.79
C ARG A 8 16.88 -12.92 -25.83
N LEU A 9 17.05 -12.63 -24.54
CA LEU A 9 17.10 -13.66 -23.50
C LEU A 9 15.69 -13.87 -22.91
N PRO A 10 15.41 -15.06 -22.34
CA PRO A 10 14.15 -15.32 -21.64
C PRO A 10 13.90 -14.31 -20.50
N PRO A 11 12.63 -13.97 -20.21
CA PRO A 11 12.25 -12.99 -19.20
C PRO A 11 12.34 -13.55 -17.77
N ILE A 12 13.55 -13.87 -17.30
CA ILE A 12 13.76 -14.53 -15.99
C ILE A 12 13.18 -13.75 -14.81
N GLY A 13 13.14 -12.42 -14.88
CA GLY A 13 12.53 -11.56 -13.86
C GLY A 13 11.06 -11.90 -13.57
N LEU A 14 10.34 -12.46 -14.55
CA LEU A 14 8.95 -12.89 -14.39
C LEU A 14 8.77 -13.93 -13.28
N LEU A 15 9.76 -14.79 -13.05
CA LEU A 15 9.71 -15.83 -12.03
C LEU A 15 9.58 -15.25 -10.61
N THR A 16 10.11 -14.03 -10.39
CA THR A 16 10.05 -13.35 -9.09
C THR A 16 8.65 -12.83 -8.74
N SER A 17 7.72 -12.82 -9.71
CA SER A 17 6.32 -12.40 -9.51
C SER A 17 5.39 -13.52 -9.04
N ASP A 18 5.86 -14.78 -9.04
CA ASP A 18 5.07 -15.94 -8.62
C ASP A 18 4.94 -16.02 -7.08
N GLY A 19 4.13 -16.97 -6.61
CA GLY A 19 4.07 -17.35 -5.20
C GLY A 19 5.45 -17.69 -4.65
N ARG A 20 5.72 -17.32 -3.39
CA ARG A 20 7.06 -17.43 -2.79
C ARG A 20 7.63 -18.85 -2.87
N SER A 21 6.79 -19.87 -2.67
CA SER A 21 7.17 -21.27 -2.73
C SER A 21 7.52 -21.73 -4.15
N GLU A 22 6.77 -21.27 -5.15
CA GLU A 22 7.01 -21.59 -6.55
C GLU A 22 8.25 -20.87 -7.08
N TRP A 23 8.42 -19.60 -6.71
CA TRP A 23 9.65 -18.89 -6.98
C TRP A 23 10.85 -19.59 -6.33
N ALA A 24 10.76 -20.00 -5.06
CA ALA A 24 11.84 -20.73 -4.40
C ALA A 24 12.25 -22.00 -5.17
N LYS A 25 11.27 -22.79 -5.64
CA LYS A 25 11.52 -23.98 -6.48
C LYS A 25 12.20 -23.62 -7.80
N ALA A 26 11.68 -22.63 -8.52
CA ALA A 26 12.24 -22.19 -9.79
C ALA A 26 13.67 -21.61 -9.61
N ARG A 27 13.92 -20.88 -8.52
CA ARG A 27 15.25 -20.37 -8.16
C ARG A 27 16.23 -21.51 -7.88
N THR A 28 15.83 -22.57 -7.18
CA THR A 28 16.67 -23.77 -6.98
C THR A 28 17.10 -24.41 -8.31
N VAL A 29 16.21 -24.42 -9.31
CA VAL A 29 16.57 -24.89 -10.67
C VAL A 29 17.59 -23.96 -11.33
N LEU A 30 17.37 -22.65 -11.27
CA LEU A 30 18.30 -21.67 -11.85
C LEU A 30 19.71 -21.80 -11.25
N LEU A 31 19.83 -22.00 -9.94
CA LEU A 31 21.11 -22.10 -9.22
C LEU A 31 21.97 -23.31 -9.64
N LYS A 32 21.43 -24.28 -10.38
CA LYS A 32 22.21 -25.44 -10.86
C LYS A 32 23.30 -25.03 -11.87
N ASP A 33 23.06 -23.98 -12.68
CA ASP A 33 24.01 -23.49 -13.69
C ASP A 33 24.90 -22.36 -13.13
N SER A 34 26.21 -22.37 -13.44
CA SER A 34 27.15 -21.34 -12.98
C SER A 34 26.84 -19.95 -13.50
N THR A 35 26.44 -19.82 -14.77
CA THR A 35 26.10 -18.53 -15.40
C THR A 35 24.92 -17.87 -14.71
N ASN A 36 23.92 -18.67 -14.32
CA ASN A 36 22.74 -18.21 -13.62
C ASN A 36 23.07 -17.77 -12.19
N ARG A 37 23.93 -18.51 -11.48
CA ARG A 37 24.40 -18.13 -10.14
C ARG A 37 25.09 -16.77 -10.15
N ASP A 38 26.00 -16.56 -11.09
CA ASP A 38 26.71 -15.29 -11.22
C ASP A 38 25.74 -14.13 -11.55
N SER A 39 24.74 -14.37 -12.39
CA SER A 39 23.73 -13.36 -12.71
C SER A 39 22.80 -13.05 -11.52
N LEU A 40 22.40 -14.06 -10.74
CA LEU A 40 21.63 -13.88 -9.51
C LEU A 40 22.41 -13.09 -8.47
N ASP A 41 23.67 -13.45 -8.23
CA ASP A 41 24.56 -12.76 -7.28
C ASP A 41 24.72 -11.26 -7.62
N MET A 42 24.88 -10.93 -8.91
CA MET A 42 24.95 -9.53 -9.35
C MET A 42 23.66 -8.75 -9.09
N ILE A 43 22.49 -9.39 -9.18
CA ILE A 43 21.19 -8.77 -8.88
C ILE A 43 21.01 -8.62 -7.37
N GLU A 44 21.35 -9.64 -6.59
CA GLU A 44 21.22 -9.64 -5.13
C GLU A 44 22.06 -8.51 -4.50
N ARG A 45 23.31 -8.36 -4.97
CA ARG A 45 24.26 -7.35 -4.48
C ARG A 45 24.11 -5.97 -5.11
N CYS A 46 23.22 -5.77 -6.08
CA CYS A 46 23.04 -4.46 -6.70
C CYS A 46 22.50 -3.44 -5.68
N ILE A 47 22.69 -2.13 -5.93
CA ILE A 47 22.15 -1.09 -5.06
C ILE A 47 20.62 -1.03 -5.19
N CYS A 48 20.14 -0.93 -6.43
CA CYS A 48 18.72 -0.91 -6.80
C CYS A 48 18.58 -1.34 -8.26
N LEU A 49 17.34 -1.57 -8.71
CA LEU A 49 17.04 -1.69 -10.12
C LEU A 49 16.61 -0.35 -10.71
N VAL A 50 16.94 -0.14 -11.99
CA VAL A 50 16.34 0.89 -12.82
C VAL A 50 15.67 0.20 -14.02
N CYS A 51 14.35 0.17 -14.01
CA CYS A 51 13.50 -0.48 -15.00
C CYS A 51 13.15 0.51 -16.11
N LEU A 52 13.75 0.35 -17.28
CA LEU A 52 13.44 1.15 -18.46
C LEU A 52 12.26 0.53 -19.20
N ASP A 53 11.06 0.99 -18.87
CA ASP A 53 9.81 0.39 -19.34
C ASP A 53 9.45 0.84 -20.76
N GLY A 54 8.86 -0.08 -21.53
CA GLY A 54 8.14 0.27 -22.75
C GLY A 54 6.88 1.09 -22.44
N PRO A 55 6.28 1.75 -23.44
CA PRO A 55 5.05 2.51 -23.24
C PRO A 55 3.92 1.60 -22.75
N GLY A 56 3.12 2.09 -21.81
CA GLY A 56 1.92 1.42 -21.35
C GLY A 56 0.80 1.41 -22.39
N THR A 57 -0.35 0.86 -22.01
CA THR A 57 -1.56 0.84 -22.83
C THR A 57 -2.58 1.84 -22.28
N GLY A 58 -3.11 2.71 -23.14
CA GLY A 58 -4.20 3.63 -22.79
C GLY A 58 -3.75 5.00 -22.29
N GLU A 59 -4.65 5.70 -21.61
CA GLU A 59 -4.43 7.03 -21.06
C GLU A 59 -3.54 6.99 -19.80
N LEU A 60 -2.64 7.97 -19.67
CA LEU A 60 -1.72 8.11 -18.54
C LEU A 60 -2.39 8.71 -17.29
N SER A 61 -3.54 8.18 -16.89
CA SER A 61 -4.20 8.56 -15.64
C SER A 61 -3.41 8.04 -14.43
N ASP A 62 -3.62 8.63 -13.24
CA ASP A 62 -2.98 8.17 -12.00
C ASP A 62 -3.22 6.68 -11.73
N THR A 63 -4.44 6.21 -12.00
CA THR A 63 -4.82 4.79 -11.89
C THR A 63 -3.98 3.91 -12.81
N HIS A 64 -3.85 4.24 -14.11
CA HIS A 64 -3.07 3.42 -15.05
C HIS A 64 -1.57 3.44 -14.74
N ARG A 65 -1.04 4.61 -14.33
CA ARG A 65 0.36 4.72 -13.87
C ARG A 65 0.61 3.85 -12.65
N ALA A 66 -0.30 3.86 -11.67
CA ALA A 66 -0.21 3.01 -10.50
C ALA A 66 -0.24 1.51 -10.85
N LEU A 67 -1.12 1.08 -11.75
CA LEU A 67 -1.20 -0.32 -12.22
C LEU A 67 0.11 -0.77 -12.90
N GLN A 68 0.73 0.09 -13.71
CA GLN A 68 2.05 -0.19 -14.28
C GLN A 68 3.13 -0.33 -13.20
N LEU A 69 3.08 0.49 -12.14
CA LEU A 69 4.02 0.37 -11.03
C LEU A 69 3.78 -0.90 -10.22
N LEU A 70 2.53 -1.24 -9.88
CA LEU A 70 2.20 -2.40 -9.05
C LEU A 70 2.62 -3.73 -9.69
N HIS A 71 2.30 -3.94 -10.96
CA HIS A 71 2.48 -5.25 -11.61
C HIS A 71 2.94 -5.18 -13.08
N GLY A 72 3.33 -4.00 -13.58
CA GLY A 72 3.87 -3.83 -14.93
C GLY A 72 2.88 -4.15 -16.07
N GLY A 73 1.59 -4.26 -15.78
CA GLY A 73 0.57 -4.64 -16.77
C GLY A 73 0.63 -6.10 -17.28
N GLY A 74 1.37 -6.99 -16.61
CA GLY A 74 1.45 -8.41 -16.97
C GLY A 74 2.60 -8.76 -17.94
N CYS A 75 2.68 -10.03 -18.32
CA CYS A 75 3.83 -10.57 -19.07
C CYS A 75 3.91 -10.05 -20.52
N SER A 76 2.81 -9.57 -21.10
CA SER A 76 2.75 -8.97 -22.43
C SER A 76 3.23 -7.52 -22.47
N LEU A 77 3.36 -6.88 -21.30
CA LEU A 77 3.82 -5.50 -21.16
C LEU A 77 5.15 -5.47 -20.37
N ASN A 78 5.19 -4.77 -19.24
CA ASN A 78 6.39 -4.54 -18.44
C ASN A 78 6.48 -5.44 -17.21
N GLY A 79 5.54 -6.38 -16.99
CA GLY A 79 5.51 -7.26 -15.80
C GLY A 79 6.72 -8.19 -15.68
N ALA A 80 7.40 -8.46 -16.79
CA ALA A 80 8.67 -9.18 -16.82
C ALA A 80 9.92 -8.30 -16.64
N ASN A 81 9.79 -6.97 -16.75
CA ASN A 81 10.89 -6.00 -16.63
C ASN A 81 11.11 -5.60 -15.16
N ARG A 82 11.10 -6.59 -14.26
CA ARG A 82 11.11 -6.44 -12.81
C ARG A 82 11.97 -7.53 -12.16
N TRP A 83 12.33 -7.29 -10.91
CA TRP A 83 12.91 -8.28 -10.01
C TRP A 83 12.39 -8.03 -8.59
N TYR A 84 11.27 -8.68 -8.25
CA TYR A 84 10.48 -8.36 -7.05
C TYR A 84 11.16 -8.66 -5.71
N ASP A 85 12.23 -9.47 -5.71
CA ASP A 85 13.05 -9.67 -4.51
C ASP A 85 13.92 -8.45 -4.17
N LYS A 86 14.11 -7.49 -5.10
CA LYS A 86 14.95 -6.32 -4.83
C LYS A 86 14.14 -5.21 -4.15
N SER A 87 14.67 -4.70 -3.05
CA SER A 87 14.03 -3.70 -2.18
C SER A 87 13.57 -2.44 -2.90
N LEU A 88 14.34 -1.93 -3.87
CA LEU A 88 14.02 -0.71 -4.62
C LEU A 88 14.18 -0.95 -6.12
N GLN A 89 13.10 -0.76 -6.87
CA GLN A 89 13.06 -0.85 -8.33
C GLN A 89 12.50 0.46 -8.90
N PHE A 90 13.36 1.37 -9.31
CA PHE A 90 12.96 2.64 -9.92
C PHE A 90 12.50 2.40 -11.35
N VAL A 91 11.24 2.70 -11.64
CA VAL A 91 10.66 2.59 -12.98
C VAL A 91 10.77 3.92 -13.69
N VAL A 92 11.30 3.90 -14.90
CA VAL A 92 11.39 5.03 -15.82
C VAL A 92 10.81 4.60 -17.17
N GLY A 93 9.51 4.82 -17.33
CA GLY A 93 8.75 4.48 -18.53
C GLY A 93 9.02 5.43 -19.68
N ARG A 94 9.07 4.89 -20.90
CA ARG A 94 9.26 5.68 -22.12
C ARG A 94 8.17 6.73 -22.35
N ASP A 95 6.98 6.50 -21.81
CA ASP A 95 5.80 7.38 -21.88
C ASP A 95 5.75 8.45 -20.77
N GLY A 96 6.72 8.46 -19.86
CA GLY A 96 6.77 9.38 -18.72
C GLY A 96 6.21 8.78 -17.41
N THR A 97 5.75 7.54 -17.41
CA THR A 97 5.37 6.84 -16.18
C THR A 97 6.61 6.53 -15.35
N CYS A 98 6.73 7.19 -14.19
CA CYS A 98 7.86 7.02 -13.29
C CYS A 98 7.39 6.70 -11.87
N GLY A 99 8.21 5.93 -11.14
CA GLY A 99 7.93 5.62 -9.73
C GLY A 99 8.93 4.62 -9.17
N VAL A 100 8.59 4.00 -8.04
CA VAL A 100 9.42 2.96 -7.43
C VAL A 100 8.54 1.82 -6.91
N VAL A 101 8.92 0.58 -7.22
CA VAL A 101 8.34 -0.62 -6.62
C VAL A 101 9.21 -1.04 -5.46
N CYS A 102 8.59 -1.36 -4.33
CA CYS A 102 9.30 -1.64 -3.10
C CYS A 102 8.95 -3.01 -2.54
N GLU A 103 9.97 -3.81 -2.26
CA GLU A 103 9.82 -4.98 -1.39
C GLU A 103 9.80 -4.48 0.06
N HIS A 104 8.80 -4.89 0.84
CA HIS A 104 8.41 -4.23 2.09
C HIS A 104 9.01 -4.88 3.35
N SER A 105 9.75 -5.99 3.21
CA SER A 105 10.43 -6.63 4.33
C SER A 105 11.49 -5.75 5.02
N PRO A 106 12.32 -4.93 4.33
CA PRO A 106 13.40 -4.17 4.98
C PRO A 106 12.97 -2.84 5.61
N PHE A 107 11.87 -2.21 5.16
CA PHE A 107 11.45 -0.88 5.63
C PHE A 107 9.98 -0.60 5.32
N ASP A 108 9.42 0.40 6.01
CA ASP A 108 8.04 0.88 5.82
C ASP A 108 7.97 2.18 4.99
N GLY A 109 6.75 2.55 4.58
CA GLY A 109 6.47 3.68 3.69
C GLY A 109 7.06 5.03 4.10
N ILE A 110 7.19 5.35 5.40
CA ILE A 110 7.77 6.65 5.83
C ILE A 110 9.24 6.78 5.42
N VAL A 111 10.04 5.72 5.59
CA VAL A 111 11.46 5.72 5.20
C VAL A 111 11.58 5.81 3.68
N LEU A 112 10.72 5.08 2.96
CA LEU A 112 10.65 5.13 1.50
C LEU A 112 10.38 6.54 0.99
N VAL A 113 9.33 7.21 1.50
CA VAL A 113 8.96 8.57 1.06
C VAL A 113 10.08 9.57 1.34
N GLN A 114 10.73 9.49 2.49
CA GLN A 114 11.88 10.35 2.78
C GLN A 114 13.01 10.18 1.76
N CYS A 115 13.30 8.94 1.37
CA CYS A 115 14.30 8.63 0.34
C CYS A 115 13.88 9.18 -1.03
N THR A 116 12.67 8.85 -1.49
CA THR A 116 12.20 9.22 -2.83
C THR A 116 12.02 10.73 -3.00
N GLU A 117 11.50 11.43 -1.98
CA GLU A 117 11.40 12.88 -2.02
C GLU A 117 12.77 13.55 -2.05
N HIS A 118 13.74 13.05 -1.30
CA HIS A 118 15.10 13.57 -1.34
C HIS A 118 15.68 13.42 -2.75
N LEU A 119 15.51 12.27 -3.39
CA LEU A 119 15.95 12.03 -4.78
C LEU A 119 15.29 12.99 -5.77
N LEU A 120 13.97 13.19 -5.69
CA LEU A 120 13.25 14.11 -6.56
C LEU A 120 13.68 15.58 -6.34
N LYS A 121 13.79 16.02 -5.08
CA LYS A 121 14.27 17.36 -4.73
C LYS A 121 15.70 17.59 -5.25
N HIS A 122 16.56 16.58 -5.12
CA HIS A 122 17.91 16.61 -5.65
C HIS A 122 17.91 16.75 -7.18
N MET A 123 17.11 15.96 -7.91
CA MET A 123 16.98 16.07 -9.37
C MET A 123 16.51 17.46 -9.83
N MET A 124 15.58 18.10 -9.10
CA MET A 124 15.09 19.44 -9.45
C MET A 124 16.11 20.55 -9.16
N THR A 125 16.92 20.41 -8.11
CA THR A 125 17.86 21.45 -7.64
C THR A 125 19.27 21.33 -8.20
N SER A 126 19.69 20.12 -8.60
CA SER A 126 21.03 19.82 -9.12
C SER A 126 21.28 20.28 -10.56
N ASN A 127 20.44 21.18 -11.11
CA ASN A 127 20.65 21.88 -12.39
C ASN A 127 21.87 22.85 -12.38
N LYS A 128 22.76 22.78 -11.38
CA LYS A 128 24.07 23.43 -11.46
C LYS A 128 24.84 22.72 -12.58
N LYS A 129 25.31 23.50 -13.57
CA LYS A 129 26.17 23.05 -14.68
C LYS A 129 27.06 21.92 -14.17
N LEU A 130 26.78 20.68 -14.57
CA LEU A 130 27.73 19.59 -14.42
C LEU A 130 29.00 20.11 -15.07
N VAL A 131 29.99 20.50 -14.26
CA VAL A 131 31.34 20.73 -14.74
C VAL A 131 31.66 19.41 -15.39
N ARG A 132 31.72 19.38 -16.73
CA ARG A 132 32.13 18.20 -17.46
C ARG A 132 33.46 17.82 -16.82
N ALA A 133 33.47 16.75 -16.03
CA ALA A 133 34.72 16.14 -15.64
C ALA A 133 35.47 15.91 -16.95
N ASP A 134 36.70 16.42 -17.03
CA ASP A 134 37.54 16.29 -18.22
C ASP A 134 37.38 14.88 -18.77
N SER A 135 36.99 14.79 -20.04
CA SER A 135 36.84 13.59 -20.86
C SER A 135 37.43 12.35 -20.19
N VAL A 136 36.64 11.66 -19.37
CA VAL A 136 37.09 10.43 -18.72
C VAL A 136 37.26 9.42 -19.85
N SER A 137 38.51 9.13 -20.15
CA SER A 137 39.02 8.05 -20.99
C SER A 137 38.16 6.77 -20.90
N GLU A 138 37.94 6.14 -22.05
CA GLU A 138 37.18 4.90 -22.33
C GLU A 138 36.45 4.24 -21.13
N LEU A 139 35.17 4.57 -20.96
CA LEU A 139 34.30 3.86 -20.01
C LEU A 139 33.95 2.46 -20.55
N PRO A 140 34.08 1.39 -19.74
CA PRO A 140 33.70 0.05 -20.17
C PRO A 140 32.19 -0.07 -20.40
N ALA A 141 31.80 -0.86 -21.39
CA ALA A 141 30.39 -1.11 -21.68
C ALA A 141 29.69 -1.86 -20.53
N PRO A 142 28.44 -1.51 -20.19
CA PRO A 142 27.65 -2.26 -19.22
C PRO A 142 27.52 -3.74 -19.62
N ARG A 143 27.75 -4.64 -18.65
CA ARG A 143 27.70 -6.08 -18.87
C ARG A 143 26.25 -6.58 -18.83
N ARG A 144 25.83 -7.28 -19.88
CA ARG A 144 24.55 -7.97 -19.91
C ARG A 144 24.60 -9.27 -19.12
N LEU A 145 23.73 -9.40 -18.12
CA LEU A 145 23.55 -10.66 -17.38
C LEU A 145 22.98 -11.74 -18.32
N ARG A 146 23.57 -12.94 -18.27
CA ARG A 146 23.26 -14.05 -19.17
C ARG A 146 22.55 -15.16 -18.41
N TRP A 147 21.67 -15.88 -19.10
CA TRP A 147 20.86 -16.91 -18.49
C TRP A 147 20.90 -18.20 -19.32
N LYS A 148 21.01 -19.33 -18.63
CA LYS A 148 20.83 -20.67 -19.17
C LYS A 148 19.44 -21.16 -18.77
N CYS A 149 18.58 -21.30 -19.77
CA CYS A 149 17.19 -21.68 -19.60
C CYS A 149 17.02 -23.14 -20.01
N SER A 150 16.69 -24.01 -19.04
CA SER A 150 16.34 -25.40 -19.31
C SER A 150 14.86 -25.52 -19.69
N PRO A 151 14.40 -26.67 -20.23
CA PRO A 151 12.96 -26.91 -20.43
C PRO A 151 12.14 -26.76 -19.13
N GLU A 152 12.71 -27.14 -17.98
CA GLU A 152 12.11 -26.94 -16.65
C GLU A 152 11.93 -25.44 -16.34
N THR A 153 12.94 -24.60 -16.61
CA THR A 153 12.84 -23.15 -16.45
C THR A 153 11.78 -22.54 -17.37
N GLN A 154 11.64 -23.03 -18.61
CA GLN A 154 10.59 -22.59 -19.53
C GLN A 154 9.19 -22.92 -19.00
N GLY A 155 9.00 -24.10 -18.41
CA GLY A 155 7.75 -24.49 -17.74
C GLY A 155 7.41 -23.55 -16.57
N HIS A 156 8.40 -23.21 -15.74
CA HIS A 156 8.21 -22.23 -14.66
C HIS A 156 7.82 -20.85 -15.20
N LEU A 157 8.48 -20.36 -16.26
CA LEU A 157 8.15 -19.08 -16.89
C LEU A 157 6.72 -19.04 -17.41
N ALA A 158 6.25 -20.12 -18.06
CA ALA A 158 4.88 -20.22 -18.55
C ALA A 158 3.85 -20.17 -17.39
N SER A 159 4.12 -20.91 -16.31
CA SER A 159 3.28 -20.88 -15.09
C SER A 159 3.24 -19.48 -14.46
N SER A 160 4.40 -18.85 -14.28
CA SER A 160 4.47 -17.51 -13.68
C SER A 160 3.81 -16.44 -14.56
N ALA A 161 3.88 -16.57 -15.89
CA ALA A 161 3.15 -15.71 -16.82
C ALA A 161 1.64 -15.78 -16.60
N GLU A 162 1.09 -17.00 -16.53
CA GLU A 162 -0.35 -17.21 -16.31
C GLU A 162 -0.80 -16.68 -14.94
N LYS A 163 -0.03 -16.96 -13.88
CA LYS A 163 -0.36 -16.50 -12.53
C LYS A 163 -0.29 -14.98 -12.39
N LEU A 164 0.74 -14.34 -12.94
CA LEU A 164 0.81 -12.87 -12.99
C LEU A 164 -0.39 -12.31 -13.75
N GLN A 165 -0.76 -12.91 -14.88
CA GLN A 165 -1.92 -12.46 -15.64
C GLN A 165 -3.23 -12.56 -14.84
N ARG A 166 -3.37 -13.56 -13.96
CA ARG A 166 -4.51 -13.66 -13.02
C ARG A 166 -4.47 -12.53 -11.99
N ILE A 167 -3.31 -12.20 -11.42
CA ILE A 167 -3.15 -11.07 -10.49
C ILE A 167 -3.58 -9.76 -11.16
N VAL A 168 -3.05 -9.49 -12.36
CA VAL A 168 -3.38 -8.27 -13.14
C VAL A 168 -4.87 -8.17 -13.41
N LYS A 169 -5.53 -9.27 -13.79
CA LYS A 169 -6.97 -9.28 -14.08
C LYS A 169 -7.85 -9.21 -12.83
N ASN A 170 -7.32 -9.62 -11.68
CA ASN A 170 -8.10 -9.69 -10.45
C ASN A 170 -8.05 -8.41 -9.62
N LEU A 171 -7.00 -7.60 -9.77
CA LEU A 171 -6.88 -6.33 -9.06
C LEU A 171 -7.89 -5.31 -9.59
N ASP A 172 -8.81 -4.88 -8.72
CA ASP A 172 -9.66 -3.71 -8.95
C ASP A 172 -9.02 -2.52 -8.24
N PHE A 173 -8.72 -1.43 -8.95
CA PHE A 173 -7.96 -0.31 -8.39
C PHE A 173 -8.44 1.05 -8.89
N ILE A 174 -8.52 2.02 -7.99
CA ILE A 174 -8.83 3.41 -8.30
C ILE A 174 -7.96 4.38 -7.48
N VAL A 175 -7.46 5.42 -8.16
CA VAL A 175 -6.97 6.63 -7.49
C VAL A 175 -8.11 7.64 -7.46
N TYR A 176 -8.63 7.90 -6.26
CA TYR A 176 -9.72 8.84 -6.01
C TYR A 176 -9.17 10.09 -5.33
N LYS A 177 -9.35 11.26 -5.95
CA LYS A 177 -8.94 12.55 -5.38
C LYS A 177 -10.17 13.26 -4.83
N PHE A 178 -10.24 13.35 -3.51
CA PHE A 178 -11.24 14.16 -2.81
C PHE A 178 -10.74 15.60 -2.74
N ASP A 179 -11.41 16.53 -3.42
CA ASP A 179 -11.00 17.93 -3.58
C ASP A 179 -11.94 18.94 -2.90
N ASN A 180 -12.92 18.45 -2.13
CA ASN A 180 -13.84 19.29 -1.36
C ASN A 180 -13.17 20.00 -0.17
N TYR A 181 -12.21 19.34 0.49
CA TYR A 181 -11.37 19.89 1.56
C TYR A 181 -10.20 18.95 1.88
N GLY A 182 -9.28 19.40 2.75
CA GLY A 182 -8.21 18.56 3.29
C GLY A 182 -7.89 18.86 4.76
N LYS A 183 -6.61 18.73 5.12
CA LYS A 183 -6.10 18.95 6.49
C LYS A 183 -6.52 20.29 7.07
N THR A 184 -6.65 21.34 6.25
CA THR A 184 -6.99 22.69 6.72
C THR A 184 -8.37 22.72 7.37
N PHE A 185 -9.39 22.14 6.72
CA PHE A 185 -10.73 22.04 7.31
C PHE A 185 -10.72 21.18 8.57
N ILE A 186 -10.13 19.99 8.51
CA ILE A 186 -10.18 19.04 9.62
C ILE A 186 -9.52 19.62 10.88
N LYS A 187 -8.36 20.29 10.71
CA LYS A 187 -7.67 20.97 11.82
C LYS A 187 -8.48 22.13 12.41
N LYS A 188 -9.26 22.87 11.60
CA LYS A 188 -10.17 23.91 12.11
C LYS A 188 -11.25 23.32 13.04
N GLN A 189 -11.63 22.07 12.84
CA GLN A 189 -12.56 21.35 13.73
C GLN A 189 -11.89 20.81 15.01
N LYS A 190 -10.57 21.02 15.18
CA LYS A 190 -9.73 20.51 16.27
C LYS A 190 -9.58 18.98 16.29
N TYR A 191 -9.62 18.35 15.12
CA TYR A 191 -9.38 16.92 14.96
C TYR A 191 -8.02 16.62 14.31
N SER A 192 -7.48 15.45 14.61
CA SER A 192 -6.39 14.86 13.82
C SER A 192 -6.91 14.53 12.42
N PRO A 193 -6.25 14.99 11.33
CA PRO A 193 -6.62 14.61 9.97
C PRO A 193 -6.66 13.10 9.73
N ASP A 194 -5.70 12.39 10.32
CA ASP A 194 -5.58 10.94 10.21
C ASP A 194 -6.78 10.23 10.86
N GLY A 195 -7.05 10.53 12.13
CA GLY A 195 -8.20 9.95 12.83
C GLY A 195 -9.54 10.29 12.18
N PHE A 196 -9.66 11.48 11.58
CA PHE A 196 -10.88 11.88 10.86
C PHE A 196 -11.09 11.04 9.61
N ILE A 197 -10.02 10.77 8.86
CA ILE A 197 -10.07 9.90 7.68
C ILE A 197 -10.37 8.46 8.09
N GLN A 198 -9.78 7.96 9.18
CA GLN A 198 -10.07 6.62 9.70
C GLN A 198 -11.55 6.44 10.06
N VAL A 199 -12.14 7.39 10.79
CA VAL A 199 -13.58 7.36 11.12
C VAL A 199 -14.44 7.46 9.85
N ALA A 200 -14.03 8.25 8.84
CA ALA A 200 -14.71 8.32 7.55
C ALA A 200 -14.67 6.99 6.79
N LEU A 201 -13.55 6.26 6.85
CA LEU A 201 -13.42 4.92 6.25
C LEU A 201 -14.33 3.90 6.94
N GLN A 202 -14.47 3.97 8.28
CA GLN A 202 -15.43 3.13 9.01
C GLN A 202 -16.87 3.44 8.59
N LEU A 203 -17.22 4.72 8.44
CA LEU A 203 -18.56 5.13 7.98
C LEU A 203 -18.84 4.65 6.55
N ALA A 204 -17.86 4.81 5.65
CA ALA A 204 -17.97 4.34 4.27
C ALA A 204 -18.18 2.83 4.20
N TYR A 205 -17.42 2.07 4.97
CA TYR A 205 -17.55 0.61 5.01
C TYR A 205 -18.91 0.18 5.59
N TYR A 206 -19.33 0.78 6.71
CA TYR A 206 -20.61 0.46 7.33
C TYR A 206 -21.79 0.80 6.40
N ARG A 207 -21.71 1.89 5.64
CA ARG A 207 -22.75 2.26 4.66
C ARG A 207 -22.99 1.18 3.63
N LEU A 208 -21.92 0.63 3.06
CA LEU A 208 -22.02 -0.41 2.03
C LEU A 208 -22.43 -1.77 2.60
N TYR A 209 -21.95 -2.12 3.80
CA TYR A 209 -22.00 -3.51 4.28
C TYR A 209 -22.82 -3.72 5.55
N GLN A 210 -23.29 -2.66 6.20
CA GLN A 210 -24.08 -2.68 7.44
C GLN A 210 -23.41 -3.45 8.59
N ARG A 211 -22.07 -3.47 8.58
CA ARG A 211 -21.22 -4.05 9.62
C ARG A 211 -19.86 -3.34 9.62
N LEU A 212 -19.19 -3.33 10.77
CA LEU A 212 -17.76 -3.07 10.83
C LEU A 212 -16.98 -4.38 10.72
N VAL A 213 -15.69 -4.26 10.40
CA VAL A 213 -14.78 -5.39 10.21
C VAL A 213 -13.44 -5.10 10.89
N PRO A 214 -12.65 -6.13 11.24
CA PRO A 214 -11.28 -5.95 11.69
C PRO A 214 -10.53 -5.06 10.70
N THR A 215 -10.14 -3.89 11.18
CA THR A 215 -9.45 -2.86 10.40
C THR A 215 -8.03 -2.75 10.89
N TYR A 216 -7.09 -2.73 9.95
CA TYR A 216 -5.68 -2.48 10.20
C TYR A 216 -5.31 -1.05 9.80
N GLU A 217 -4.61 -0.35 10.68
CA GLU A 217 -3.90 0.88 10.37
C GLU A 217 -2.48 0.80 10.90
N SER A 218 -1.51 1.14 10.04
CA SER A 218 -0.09 1.09 10.38
C SER A 218 0.32 2.18 11.38
N ALA A 219 0.78 1.80 12.57
CA ALA A 219 1.38 2.70 13.56
C ALA A 219 2.89 2.52 13.66
N SER A 220 3.66 3.55 13.29
CA SER A 220 5.12 3.53 13.45
C SER A 220 5.53 3.47 14.93
N ILE A 221 6.30 2.44 15.29
CA ILE A 221 6.93 2.29 16.62
C ILE A 221 8.43 2.61 16.60
N ARG A 222 8.90 3.40 15.62
CA ARG A 222 10.29 3.88 15.47
C ARG A 222 10.87 4.68 16.64
N ARG A 223 10.10 4.91 17.70
CA ARG A 223 10.59 5.45 18.98
C ARG A 223 11.42 4.42 19.76
N PHE A 224 11.25 3.14 19.45
CA PHE A 224 11.97 2.03 20.04
C PHE A 224 13.05 1.51 19.08
N GLN A 225 14.07 0.84 19.61
CA GLN A 225 15.14 0.25 18.81
C GLN A 225 14.54 -0.78 17.84
N GLU A 226 15.00 -0.74 16.58
CA GLU A 226 14.50 -1.60 15.49
C GLU A 226 12.99 -1.49 15.22
N GLY A 227 12.33 -0.47 15.79
CA GLY A 227 10.89 -0.30 15.70
C GLY A 227 10.42 -0.17 14.26
N ARG A 228 9.57 -1.12 13.85
CA ARG A 228 8.80 -1.12 12.60
C ARG A 228 7.43 -0.50 12.83
N VAL A 229 6.41 -1.35 12.88
CA VAL A 229 5.00 -0.96 13.03
C VAL A 229 4.29 -1.84 14.05
N ASP A 230 3.28 -1.27 14.69
CA ASP A 230 2.21 -1.99 15.38
C ASP A 230 0.86 -1.62 14.70
N ASN A 231 -0.24 -2.20 15.16
CA ASN A 231 -1.57 -2.00 14.57
C ASN A 231 -2.43 -1.02 15.39
N ILE A 232 -3.05 -0.07 14.71
CA ILE A 232 -4.20 0.69 15.23
C ILE A 232 -5.48 0.02 14.72
N ARG A 233 -6.31 -0.46 15.64
CA ARG A 233 -7.58 -1.12 15.30
C ARG A 233 -8.71 -0.10 15.23
N SER A 234 -8.92 0.50 14.05
CA SER A 234 -9.86 1.61 13.85
C SER A 234 -11.36 1.25 13.96
N ALA A 235 -11.70 -0.05 13.98
CA ALA A 235 -13.08 -0.51 14.16
C ALA A 235 -13.44 -0.58 15.66
N THR A 236 -13.48 0.57 16.32
CA THR A 236 -13.75 0.68 17.75
C THR A 236 -15.26 0.63 18.06
N PRO A 237 -15.66 0.36 19.32
CA PRO A 237 -17.06 0.47 19.73
C PRO A 237 -17.66 1.87 19.51
N GLU A 238 -16.86 2.92 19.70
CA GLU A 238 -17.26 4.31 19.48
C GLU A 238 -17.48 4.61 17.99
N ALA A 239 -16.60 4.08 17.14
CA ALA A 239 -16.79 4.14 15.69
C ALA A 239 -18.09 3.42 15.29
N LEU A 240 -18.36 2.23 15.84
CA LEU A 240 -19.62 1.49 15.59
C LEU A 240 -20.86 2.31 15.97
N ALA A 241 -20.86 2.90 17.17
CA ALA A 241 -21.97 3.74 17.63
C ALA A 241 -22.19 4.96 16.71
N PHE A 242 -21.12 5.63 16.30
CA PHE A 242 -21.18 6.75 15.38
C PHE A 242 -21.73 6.35 14.01
N VAL A 243 -21.20 5.29 13.38
CA VAL A 243 -21.61 4.91 12.03
C VAL A 243 -23.06 4.41 12.00
N GLN A 244 -23.49 3.69 13.04
CA GLN A 244 -24.89 3.27 13.21
C GLN A 244 -25.83 4.48 13.25
N ALA A 245 -25.49 5.49 14.06
CA ALA A 245 -26.27 6.73 14.15
C ALA A 245 -26.29 7.52 12.84
N MET A 246 -25.23 7.46 12.04
CA MET A 246 -25.16 8.14 10.74
C MET A 246 -25.98 7.44 9.65
N THR A 247 -26.14 6.11 9.71
CA THR A 247 -26.82 5.32 8.67
C THR A 247 -28.23 4.87 9.04
N ASP A 248 -28.62 4.88 10.31
CA ASP A 248 -29.98 4.54 10.71
C ASP A 248 -30.95 5.70 10.39
N HIS A 249 -31.73 5.53 9.32
CA HIS A 249 -32.77 6.47 8.92
C HIS A 249 -34.08 6.33 9.71
N LYS A 250 -34.24 5.25 10.50
CA LYS A 250 -35.45 5.02 11.31
C LYS A 250 -35.38 5.74 12.64
N ALA A 251 -34.18 5.88 13.21
CA ALA A 251 -33.92 6.71 14.37
C ALA A 251 -33.68 8.17 13.90
N ALA A 252 -34.65 9.05 14.11
CA ALA A 252 -34.49 10.50 13.87
C ALA A 252 -33.58 11.13 14.95
N MET A 253 -32.32 10.69 15.02
CA MET A 253 -31.34 11.19 15.96
C MET A 253 -30.92 12.61 15.57
N PRO A 254 -30.98 13.59 16.50
CA PRO A 254 -30.54 14.96 16.25
C PRO A 254 -29.10 15.05 15.77
N ALA A 255 -28.80 16.01 14.90
CA ALA A 255 -27.43 16.25 14.42
C ALA A 255 -26.44 16.53 15.57
N SER A 256 -26.90 17.17 16.66
CA SER A 256 -26.09 17.40 17.86
C SER A 256 -25.62 16.11 18.53
N GLU A 257 -26.48 15.07 18.59
CA GLU A 257 -26.12 13.77 19.17
C GLU A 257 -25.17 13.01 18.25
N LYS A 258 -25.41 13.02 16.93
CA LYS A 258 -24.47 12.45 15.95
C LYS A 258 -23.09 13.11 16.03
N LEU A 259 -23.04 14.42 16.26
CA LEU A 259 -21.79 15.17 16.43
C LEU A 259 -21.07 14.78 17.73
N GLN A 260 -21.79 14.52 18.82
CA GLN A 260 -21.20 13.99 20.05
C GLN A 260 -20.60 12.60 19.83
N LEU A 261 -21.32 11.71 19.13
CA LEU A 261 -20.81 10.39 18.77
C LEU A 261 -19.56 10.48 17.88
N LEU A 262 -19.53 11.41 16.93
CA LEU A 262 -18.32 11.71 16.14
C LEU A 262 -17.16 12.14 17.06
N GLN A 263 -17.40 13.05 18.00
CA GLN A 263 -16.36 13.49 18.95
C GLN A 263 -15.79 12.33 19.76
N THR A 264 -16.65 11.44 20.25
CA THR A 264 -16.26 10.25 21.01
C THR A 264 -15.45 9.27 20.14
N ALA A 265 -15.88 9.00 18.90
CA ALA A 265 -15.14 8.16 17.95
C ALA A 265 -13.76 8.77 17.62
N MET A 266 -13.69 10.09 17.42
CA MET A 266 -12.45 10.80 17.16
C MET A 266 -11.47 10.73 18.35
N GLN A 267 -11.99 10.82 19.57
CA GLN A 267 -11.19 10.68 20.79
C GLN A 267 -10.65 9.25 20.91
N ALA A 268 -11.50 8.23 20.77
CA ALA A 268 -11.10 6.82 20.84
C ALA A 268 -10.02 6.46 19.80
N GLN A 269 -10.20 6.92 18.55
CA GLN A 269 -9.19 6.73 17.51
C GLN A 269 -7.85 7.35 17.91
N THR A 270 -7.87 8.59 18.43
CA THR A 270 -6.66 9.30 18.85
C THR A 270 -5.98 8.60 20.03
N GLU A 271 -6.74 8.14 21.02
CA GLU A 271 -6.23 7.39 22.17
C GLU A 271 -5.58 6.08 21.73
N TYR A 272 -6.21 5.33 20.81
CA TYR A 272 -5.64 4.11 20.25
C TYR A 272 -4.37 4.39 19.45
N THR A 273 -4.36 5.44 18.61
CA THR A 273 -3.15 5.87 17.91
C THR A 273 -2.02 6.12 18.88
N VAL A 274 -2.26 6.88 19.96
CA VAL A 274 -1.26 7.17 21.00
C VAL A 274 -0.75 5.89 21.64
N MET A 275 -1.65 4.97 22.02
CA MET A 275 -1.32 3.67 22.60
C MET A 275 -0.42 2.84 21.68
N ALA A 276 -0.72 2.78 20.38
CA ALA A 276 0.08 2.03 19.41
C ALA A 276 1.47 2.62 19.22
N ILE A 277 1.59 3.93 18.99
CA ILE A 277 2.90 4.58 18.76
C ILE A 277 3.78 4.67 20.02
N THR A 278 3.23 4.36 21.20
CA THR A 278 3.98 4.21 22.46
C THR A 278 4.24 2.75 22.83
N GLY A 279 3.96 1.79 21.93
CA GLY A 279 4.27 0.37 22.13
C GLY A 279 3.36 -0.33 23.13
N MET A 280 2.16 0.22 23.36
CA MET A 280 1.18 -0.29 24.32
C MET A 280 -0.04 -0.94 23.63
N ALA A 281 -0.06 -1.02 22.30
CA ALA A 281 -1.07 -1.78 21.56
C ALA A 281 -0.85 -3.30 21.68
N ILE A 282 -1.79 -4.06 21.14
CA ILE A 282 -1.93 -5.48 21.48
C ILE A 282 -1.37 -6.44 20.43
N ASP A 283 -1.30 -6.05 19.15
CA ASP A 283 -1.09 -7.01 18.06
C ASP A 283 0.31 -7.63 18.11
N ASN A 284 1.35 -6.81 18.23
CA ASN A 284 2.72 -7.30 18.38
C ASN A 284 2.92 -8.08 19.70
N HIS A 285 2.28 -7.66 20.78
CA HIS A 285 2.34 -8.35 22.07
C HIS A 285 1.72 -9.75 21.98
N LEU A 286 0.50 -9.87 21.44
CA LEU A 286 -0.19 -11.14 21.26
C LEU A 286 0.55 -12.05 20.27
N LEU A 287 1.16 -11.49 19.22
CA LEU A 287 2.04 -12.23 18.32
C LEU A 287 3.23 -12.85 19.08
N ALA A 288 3.93 -12.05 19.89
CA ALA A 288 5.07 -12.54 20.66
C ALA A 288 4.68 -13.67 21.62
N LEU A 289 3.56 -13.52 22.35
CA LEU A 289 3.03 -14.58 23.23
C LEU A 289 2.71 -15.86 22.45
N ARG A 290 2.11 -15.74 21.27
CA ARG A 290 1.77 -16.88 20.42
C ARG A 290 3.00 -17.64 19.94
N GLU A 291 4.01 -16.93 19.45
CA GLU A 291 5.24 -17.57 18.94
C GLU A 291 6.08 -18.16 20.09
N LEU A 292 6.18 -17.49 21.23
CA LEU A 292 6.81 -18.05 22.44
C LEU A 292 6.10 -19.33 22.91
N ALA A 293 4.76 -19.34 22.89
CA ALA A 293 3.99 -20.53 23.25
C ALA A 293 4.20 -21.67 22.23
N ARG A 294 4.37 -21.37 20.94
CA ARG A 294 4.68 -22.39 19.92
C ARG A 294 6.02 -23.09 20.20
N ASP A 295 7.01 -22.36 20.71
CA ASP A 295 8.33 -22.92 21.01
C ASP A 295 8.34 -23.74 22.31
N LEU A 296 7.52 -23.35 23.29
CA LEU A 296 7.52 -23.95 24.63
C LEU A 296 6.48 -25.06 24.83
N CYS A 297 5.35 -24.99 24.14
CA CYS A 297 4.22 -25.88 24.33
C CYS A 297 4.11 -26.89 23.18
N LYS A 298 3.71 -28.12 23.50
CA LYS A 298 3.41 -29.13 22.46
C LYS A 298 2.16 -28.79 21.65
N GLU A 299 1.17 -28.17 22.30
CA GLU A 299 -0.08 -27.74 21.70
C GLU A 299 -0.26 -26.23 21.86
N PRO A 300 -0.81 -25.53 20.85
CA PRO A 300 -1.02 -24.10 20.92
C PRO A 300 -2.07 -23.75 22.00
N PRO A 301 -1.88 -22.68 22.79
CA PRO A 301 -2.88 -22.22 23.75
C PRO A 301 -4.23 -21.93 23.10
N GLU A 302 -5.32 -22.29 23.79
CA GLU A 302 -6.71 -22.14 23.31
C GLU A 302 -7.03 -20.71 22.87
N MET A 303 -6.52 -19.69 23.58
CA MET A 303 -6.69 -18.27 23.24
C MET A 303 -6.28 -17.93 21.79
N PHE A 304 -5.27 -18.60 21.24
CA PHE A 304 -4.80 -18.36 19.87
C PHE A 304 -5.46 -19.25 18.82
N MET A 305 -6.24 -20.24 19.27
CA MET A 305 -7.04 -21.12 18.42
C MET A 305 -8.52 -20.70 18.38
N ASP A 306 -8.96 -19.84 19.32
CA ASP A 306 -10.27 -19.23 19.32
C ASP A 306 -10.55 -18.50 17.99
N GLU A 307 -11.72 -18.77 17.41
CA GLU A 307 -12.16 -18.12 16.17
C GLU A 307 -12.19 -16.59 16.32
N THR A 308 -12.40 -16.06 17.54
CA THR A 308 -12.31 -14.61 17.82
C THR A 308 -10.92 -14.06 17.46
N TYR A 309 -9.84 -14.75 17.85
CA TYR A 309 -8.46 -14.34 17.53
C TYR A 309 -8.15 -14.54 16.04
N LEU A 310 -8.65 -15.63 15.44
CA LEU A 310 -8.46 -15.88 14.01
C LEU A 310 -9.16 -14.81 13.17
N MET A 311 -10.40 -14.45 13.53
CA MET A 311 -11.17 -13.38 12.89
C MET A 311 -10.52 -12.02 13.12
N SER A 312 -10.02 -11.71 14.32
CA SER A 312 -9.43 -10.40 14.62
C SER A 312 -8.20 -10.09 13.77
N ASN A 313 -7.55 -11.10 13.18
CA ASN A 313 -6.37 -10.96 12.32
C ASN A 313 -6.68 -11.11 10.82
N ARG A 314 -7.97 -11.22 10.44
CA ARG A 314 -8.43 -11.15 9.05
C ARG A 314 -8.84 -9.71 8.73
N PHE A 315 -7.85 -8.89 8.38
CA PHE A 315 -8.05 -7.46 8.13
C PHE A 315 -8.74 -7.21 6.79
N VAL A 316 -10.07 -7.17 6.81
CA VAL A 316 -10.91 -6.89 5.64
C VAL A 316 -10.71 -5.45 5.15
N LEU A 317 -10.34 -4.53 6.03
CA LEU A 317 -9.95 -3.18 5.65
C LEU A 317 -8.50 -2.94 6.13
N SER A 318 -7.56 -2.85 5.19
CA SER A 318 -6.14 -2.60 5.49
C SER A 318 -5.74 -1.22 5.00
N THR A 319 -5.26 -0.37 5.91
CA THR A 319 -5.11 1.06 5.67
C THR A 319 -3.76 1.59 6.13
N SER A 320 -3.36 2.72 5.55
CA SER A 320 -2.18 3.46 6.00
C SER A 320 -2.17 4.88 5.45
N GLN A 321 -1.78 5.83 6.29
CA GLN A 321 -1.45 7.17 5.84
C GLN A 321 -0.01 7.23 5.30
N VAL A 322 0.17 7.74 4.09
CA VAL A 322 1.48 8.02 3.51
C VAL A 322 1.52 9.46 3.01
N PRO A 323 1.84 10.42 3.90
CA PRO A 323 1.83 11.83 3.54
C PRO A 323 3.06 12.19 2.71
N THR A 324 2.87 12.98 1.66
CA THR A 324 3.97 13.47 0.80
C THR A 324 3.90 14.99 0.67
N THR A 325 5.01 15.59 0.27
CA THR A 325 5.18 17.01 -0.07
C THR A 325 5.36 17.23 -1.57
N MET A 326 5.74 16.18 -2.31
CA MET A 326 5.82 16.18 -3.78
C MET A 326 4.58 15.50 -4.38
N GLU A 327 4.34 15.73 -5.67
CA GLU A 327 3.28 15.08 -6.46
C GLU A 327 3.59 13.58 -6.69
N MET A 328 3.45 12.80 -5.63
CA MET A 328 3.54 11.35 -5.64
C MET A 328 2.52 10.77 -4.66
N PHE A 329 2.21 9.48 -4.80
CA PHE A 329 1.34 8.76 -3.88
C PHE A 329 1.82 7.30 -3.76
N CYS A 330 1.31 6.61 -2.74
CA CYS A 330 1.59 5.19 -2.50
C CYS A 330 0.31 4.38 -2.60
N CYS A 331 0.43 3.11 -2.98
CA CYS A 331 -0.69 2.19 -3.13
C CYS A 331 -0.23 0.74 -2.92
N TYR A 332 -1.18 -0.14 -2.62
CA TYR A 332 -0.98 -1.58 -2.45
C TYR A 332 -2.32 -2.32 -2.61
N GLY A 333 -2.27 -3.64 -2.79
CA GLY A 333 -3.45 -4.51 -2.85
C GLY A 333 -4.02 -4.87 -1.46
N PRO A 334 -5.23 -5.46 -1.39
CA PRO A 334 -5.79 -5.98 -0.14
C PRO A 334 -4.97 -7.14 0.45
N VAL A 335 -5.11 -7.36 1.76
CA VAL A 335 -4.42 -8.45 2.49
C VAL A 335 -5.27 -9.71 2.68
N VAL A 336 -6.57 -9.64 2.37
CA VAL A 336 -7.49 -10.79 2.35
C VAL A 336 -8.34 -10.77 1.07
N PRO A 337 -8.82 -11.93 0.58
CA PRO A 337 -9.54 -12.02 -0.69
C PRO A 337 -10.83 -11.19 -0.78
N ASN A 338 -11.49 -10.94 0.35
CA ASN A 338 -12.75 -10.21 0.45
C ASN A 338 -12.57 -8.80 1.05
N GLY A 339 -11.38 -8.22 0.91
CA GLY A 339 -11.03 -6.97 1.57
C GLY A 339 -10.61 -5.83 0.64
N TYR A 340 -10.23 -4.74 1.28
CA TYR A 340 -9.75 -3.51 0.66
C TYR A 340 -8.34 -3.15 1.13
N GLY A 341 -7.53 -2.61 0.22
CA GLY A 341 -6.38 -1.78 0.56
C GLY A 341 -6.74 -0.31 0.38
N ALA A 342 -6.54 0.52 1.40
CA ALA A 342 -6.86 1.96 1.34
C ALA A 342 -5.69 2.80 1.87
N CYS A 343 -4.82 3.23 0.95
CA CYS A 343 -3.73 4.15 1.26
C CYS A 343 -4.17 5.59 0.99
N TYR A 344 -3.87 6.53 1.88
CA TYR A 344 -4.29 7.92 1.73
C TYR A 344 -3.17 8.92 1.99
N ASN A 345 -3.23 10.03 1.25
CA ASN A 345 -2.28 11.14 1.31
C ASN A 345 -3.03 12.47 1.53
N PRO A 346 -3.16 12.93 2.79
CA PRO A 346 -3.89 14.15 3.09
C PRO A 346 -3.02 15.41 2.84
N GLN A 347 -3.51 16.26 1.95
CA GLN A 347 -2.97 17.59 1.61
C GLN A 347 -3.77 18.71 2.29
N PRO A 348 -3.33 19.98 2.26
CA PRO A 348 -4.07 21.08 2.88
C PRO A 348 -5.54 21.15 2.46
N GLU A 349 -5.81 21.07 1.14
CA GLU A 349 -7.16 21.27 0.57
C GLU A 349 -7.70 20.06 -0.19
N ALA A 350 -6.99 18.93 -0.20
CA ALA A 350 -7.43 17.71 -0.87
C ALA A 350 -6.91 16.47 -0.13
N ILE A 351 -7.51 15.31 -0.41
CA ILE A 351 -7.07 14.01 0.09
C ILE A 351 -7.05 13.04 -1.09
N THR A 352 -5.88 12.48 -1.39
CA THR A 352 -5.76 11.42 -2.40
C THR A 352 -5.93 10.07 -1.73
N PHE A 353 -6.85 9.25 -2.22
CA PHE A 353 -7.07 7.86 -1.83
C PHE A 353 -6.65 6.93 -2.96
N CYS A 354 -5.90 5.89 -2.62
CA CYS A 354 -5.59 4.76 -3.48
C CYS A 354 -6.32 3.55 -2.91
N ILE A 355 -7.38 3.13 -3.60
CA ILE A 355 -8.29 2.09 -3.13
C ILE A 355 -8.13 0.88 -4.04
N SER A 356 -7.86 -0.27 -3.44
CA SER A 356 -7.77 -1.57 -4.09
C SER A 356 -8.76 -2.55 -3.50
N SER A 357 -9.25 -3.46 -4.34
CA SER A 357 -10.04 -4.64 -3.99
C SER A 357 -9.77 -5.74 -5.01
N PHE A 358 -10.49 -6.86 -4.92
CA PHE A 358 -10.34 -7.96 -5.87
C PHE A 358 -11.65 -8.26 -6.60
N HIS A 359 -11.63 -8.25 -7.93
CA HIS A 359 -12.78 -8.60 -8.77
C HIS A 359 -13.33 -10.01 -8.51
N SER A 360 -12.52 -10.93 -7.97
CA SER A 360 -12.96 -12.25 -7.54
C SER A 360 -13.97 -12.22 -6.40
N CYS A 361 -13.99 -11.16 -5.60
CA CYS A 361 -14.98 -10.96 -4.54
C CYS A 361 -16.10 -10.06 -5.05
N LYS A 362 -17.28 -10.65 -5.28
CA LYS A 362 -18.46 -9.92 -5.79
C LYS A 362 -19.02 -8.87 -4.80
N GLU A 363 -18.62 -8.95 -3.54
CA GLU A 363 -19.04 -8.00 -2.49
C GLU A 363 -18.20 -6.73 -2.51
N THR A 364 -16.96 -6.77 -3.03
CA THR A 364 -16.05 -5.62 -3.04
C THR A 364 -16.06 -4.90 -4.39
N SER A 365 -16.03 -3.57 -4.35
CA SER A 365 -15.89 -2.69 -5.51
C SER A 365 -15.09 -1.46 -5.10
N SER A 366 -13.92 -1.27 -5.72
CA SER A 366 -13.03 -0.15 -5.40
C SER A 366 -13.68 1.20 -5.72
N VAL A 367 -14.50 1.25 -6.78
CA VAL A 367 -15.24 2.46 -7.19
C VAL A 367 -16.35 2.79 -6.19
N GLU A 368 -17.19 1.81 -5.83
CA GLU A 368 -18.28 2.05 -4.87
C GLU A 368 -17.74 2.43 -3.49
N PHE A 369 -16.62 1.82 -3.07
CA PHE A 369 -15.96 2.21 -1.82
C PHE A 369 -15.39 3.62 -1.88
N ALA A 370 -14.80 4.04 -3.00
CA ALA A 370 -14.33 5.41 -3.19
C ALA A 370 -15.48 6.44 -3.10
N GLU A 371 -16.61 6.15 -3.73
CA GLU A 371 -17.82 6.98 -3.67
C GLU A 371 -18.37 7.06 -2.23
N ALA A 372 -18.43 5.93 -1.52
CA ALA A 372 -18.85 5.87 -0.13
C ALA A 372 -17.91 6.66 0.79
N VAL A 373 -16.59 6.65 0.53
CA VAL A 373 -15.61 7.48 1.23
C VAL A 373 -15.86 8.97 0.98
N GLY A 374 -16.04 9.37 -0.28
CA GLY A 374 -16.37 10.75 -0.65
C GLY A 374 -17.63 11.26 0.05
N ALA A 375 -18.70 10.46 0.02
CA ALA A 375 -19.96 10.78 0.69
C ALA A 375 -19.78 10.88 2.22
N SER A 376 -19.05 9.95 2.82
CA SER A 376 -18.80 9.94 4.27
C SER A 376 -18.02 11.17 4.73
N LEU A 377 -17.01 11.59 3.96
CA LEU A 377 -16.26 12.82 4.21
C LEU A 377 -17.14 14.08 4.09
N VAL A 378 -18.04 14.12 3.10
CA VAL A 378 -19.00 15.23 2.95
C VAL A 378 -19.94 15.29 4.16
N ASP A 379 -20.52 14.17 4.57
CA ASP A 379 -21.48 14.15 5.67
C ASP A 379 -20.83 14.50 7.01
N MET A 380 -19.59 14.04 7.25
CA MET A 380 -18.84 14.43 8.44
C MET A 380 -18.50 15.93 8.45
N ARG A 381 -18.23 16.54 7.29
CA ARG A 381 -18.04 17.99 7.16
C ARG A 381 -19.32 18.74 7.50
N ASP A 382 -20.45 18.31 6.96
CA ASP A 382 -21.75 18.96 7.16
C ASP A 382 -22.18 18.85 8.63
N LEU A 383 -21.93 17.69 9.25
CA LEU A 383 -22.13 17.47 10.67
C LEU A 383 -21.29 18.44 11.53
N CYS A 384 -20.00 18.61 11.21
CA CYS A 384 -19.13 19.57 11.93
C CYS A 384 -19.54 21.03 11.70
N SER A 385 -20.03 21.36 10.51
CA SER A 385 -20.43 22.72 10.13
C SER A 385 -21.79 23.13 10.69
N SER A 386 -22.62 22.16 11.11
CA SER A 386 -23.90 22.39 11.79
C SER A 386 -23.77 22.95 13.22
N ARG A 387 -22.54 23.11 13.74
CA ARG A 387 -22.28 23.85 14.99
C ARG A 387 -22.80 25.29 14.84
N GLN A 388 -23.98 25.58 15.39
CA GLN A 388 -24.35 26.96 15.65
C GLN A 388 -23.27 27.62 16.53
N PRO A 389 -22.89 28.87 16.27
CA PRO A 389 -21.99 29.59 17.16
C PRO A 389 -22.67 29.73 18.53
N ALA A 390 -22.27 28.91 19.49
CA ALA A 390 -22.58 29.16 20.89
C ALA A 390 -21.83 30.42 21.32
N ASP A 391 -22.60 31.43 21.73
CA ASP A 391 -22.19 32.60 22.52
C ASP A 391 -21.10 33.51 21.92
N SER A 392 -21.46 34.26 20.87
CA SER A 392 -21.08 35.68 20.86
C SER A 392 -21.98 36.40 21.87
N LYS A 393 -21.59 36.38 23.16
CA LYS A 393 -22.22 37.26 24.15
C LYS A 393 -21.97 38.73 23.75
N PRO A 394 -22.97 39.60 23.97
CA PRO A 394 -22.98 40.99 23.48
C PRO A 394 -21.84 41.84 24.01
#